data_AF-A0AAU3UUC4-F1
#
_entry.id   AF-A0AAU3UUC4-F1
#
_cell.length_a   1.000
_cell.length_b   1.000
_cell.length_c   1.000
_cell.angle_alpha   90.00
_cell.angle_beta   90.00
_cell.angle_gamma   90.00
#
_symmetry.space_group_name_H-M   'P 1'
#
loop_
_entity.id
_entity.type
_entity.pdbx_description
1 polymer ?
#
loop_
_entity_poly.entity_id
_entity_poly.type
_entity_poly.pdbx_seq_one_letter_code
_entity_poly.pdbx_strand_id
1 'polypeptide(L)'
;MTGAISPWHLLIVVLIFLLFFGSKRMPDAARSLGRSMRIFKTEVSQMQSEGKSGEAAPEAQAQPQQQPPAQLPPAQPVQPAAPLPNDQQKA
;
A
#
# COMPACT_ATOMS: atom_id res chain seq x y z
N MET A 1 -9.78 43.24 -3.70
CA MET A 1 -10.80 42.25 -3.28
C MET A 1 -10.52 41.01 -4.10
N THR A 2 -9.83 39.97 -3.68
CA THR A 2 -9.67 39.32 -2.38
C THR A 2 -8.25 38.75 -2.32
N GLY A 3 -7.51 39.06 -1.24
CA GLY A 3 -6.19 38.49 -1.01
C GLY A 3 -6.29 36.97 -1.06
N ALA A 4 -5.62 36.39 -2.06
CA ALA A 4 -5.54 34.97 -2.29
C ALA A 4 -5.28 34.26 -0.96
N ILE A 5 -6.21 33.39 -0.57
CA ILE A 5 -6.07 32.30 0.41
C ILE A 5 -4.61 32.07 0.76
N SER A 6 -4.14 32.81 1.78
CA SER A 6 -2.74 32.79 2.14
C SER A 6 -2.43 31.34 2.52
N PRO A 7 -1.36 30.71 1.98
CA PRO A 7 -1.01 29.32 2.30
C PRO A 7 -0.99 29.03 3.81
N TRP A 8 -0.71 30.08 4.60
CA TRP A 8 -0.80 30.09 6.06
C TRP A 8 -2.16 29.66 6.64
N HIS A 9 -3.27 30.10 6.04
CA HIS A 9 -4.62 29.73 6.48
C HIS A 9 -4.91 28.25 6.23
N LEU A 10 -4.52 27.72 5.06
CA LEU A 10 -4.68 26.30 4.77
C LEU A 10 -3.90 25.43 5.76
N LEU A 11 -2.68 25.85 6.13
CA LEU A 11 -1.85 25.13 7.08
C LEU A 11 -2.50 25.05 8.48
N ILE A 12 -3.12 26.15 8.94
CA ILE A 12 -3.90 26.19 10.19
C ILE A 12 -5.13 25.28 10.12
N VAL A 13 -5.87 25.30 9.01
CA VAL A 13 -7.04 24.42 8.83
C VAL A 13 -6.63 22.96 8.88
N VAL A 14 -5.57 22.57 8.17
CA VAL A 14 -5.04 21.20 8.19
C VAL A 14 -4.62 20.80 9.61
N LEU A 15 -3.99 21.70 10.37
CA LEU A 15 -3.57 21.42 11.75
C LEU A 15 -4.77 21.13 12.65
N ILE A 16 -5.82 21.95 12.58
CA ILE A 16 -7.06 21.74 13.35
C ILE A 16 -7.75 20.44 12.89
N PHE A 17 -7.79 20.17 11.59
CA PHE A 17 -8.38 18.95 11.04
C PHE A 17 -7.64 17.70 11.53
N LEU A 18 -6.30 17.73 11.57
CA LEU A 18 -5.49 16.65 12.14
C LEU A 18 -5.70 16.46 13.64
N LEU A 19 -5.99 17.53 14.39
CA LEU A 19 -6.30 17.43 15.81
C LEU A 19 -7.65 16.73 16.05
N PHE A 20 -8.66 17.03 15.23
CA PHE A 20 -9.99 16.43 15.32
C PHE A 20 -10.05 15.00 14.76
N PHE A 21 -9.49 14.77 13.57
CA PHE A 21 -9.51 13.46 12.90
C PHE A 21 -8.36 12.55 13.34
N GLY A 22 -7.32 13.10 13.96
CA GLY A 22 -6.12 12.38 14.38
C GLY A 22 -5.08 12.22 13.25
N SER A 23 -3.80 12.22 13.64
CA SER A 23 -2.64 12.11 12.73
C SER A 23 -2.61 10.85 11.87
N LYS A 24 -3.34 9.79 12.26
CA LYS A 24 -3.33 8.49 11.57
C LYS A 24 -4.47 8.33 10.55
N ARG A 25 -5.58 9.06 10.68
CA ARG A 25 -6.76 8.91 9.80
C ARG A 25 -6.67 9.74 8.52
N MET A 26 -6.11 10.94 8.58
CA MET A 26 -5.91 11.78 7.40
C MET A 26 -5.00 11.13 6.34
N PRO A 27 -3.80 10.61 6.66
CA PRO A 27 -2.95 9.97 5.66
C PRO A 27 -3.54 8.65 5.14
N ASP A 28 -4.29 7.91 5.96
CA ASP A 28 -4.91 6.65 5.55
C ASP A 28 -6.08 6.86 4.59
N ALA A 29 -6.94 7.84 4.89
CA ALA A 29 -8.02 8.28 4.00
C ALA A 29 -7.44 8.87 2.69
N ALA A 30 -6.43 9.74 2.77
CA ALA A 30 -5.77 10.28 1.57
C ALA A 30 -5.13 9.17 0.72
N ARG A 31 -4.52 8.14 1.32
CA ARG A 31 -3.94 7.01 0.59
C ARG A 31 -4.99 6.12 -0.08
N SER A 32 -6.12 5.84 0.58
CA SER A 32 -7.20 5.04 -0.01
C SER A 32 -7.95 5.81 -1.12
N LEU A 33 -8.22 7.09 -0.89
CA LEU A 33 -8.79 8.00 -1.90
C LEU A 33 -7.84 8.19 -3.08
N GLY A 34 -6.54 8.37 -2.83
CA GLY A 34 -5.52 8.51 -3.87
C GLY A 34 -5.40 7.27 -4.77
N ARG A 35 -5.48 6.06 -4.20
CA ARG A 35 -5.52 4.81 -4.98
C ARG A 35 -6.76 4.75 -5.88
N SER A 36 -7.93 5.10 -5.34
CA SER A 36 -9.19 5.10 -6.10
C SER A 36 -9.20 6.17 -7.20
N MET A 37 -8.69 7.36 -6.90
CA MET A 37 -8.52 8.45 -7.87
C MET A 37 -7.53 8.09 -8.98
N ARG A 38 -6.45 7.36 -8.68
CA ARG A 38 -5.48 6.93 -9.70
C ARG A 38 -6.13 5.98 -10.71
N ILE A 39 -6.88 4.99 -10.23
CA ILE A 39 -7.60 4.04 -11.09
C ILE A 39 -8.60 4.80 -11.96
N PHE A 40 -9.44 5.64 -11.34
CA PHE A 40 -10.41 6.46 -12.07
C PHE A 40 -9.75 7.39 -13.09
N LYS A 41 -8.62 8.02 -12.74
CA LYS A 41 -7.84 8.87 -13.65
C LYS A 41 -7.33 8.09 -14.85
N THR A 42 -6.81 6.88 -14.65
CA THR A 42 -6.31 6.03 -15.74
C THR A 42 -7.43 5.60 -16.67
N GLU A 43 -8.57 5.14 -16.14
CA GLU A 43 -9.73 4.75 -16.95
C GLU A 43 -10.28 5.95 -17.74
N VAL A 44 -10.45 7.11 -17.09
CA VAL A 44 -10.94 8.34 -17.75
C VAL A 44 -9.92 8.88 -18.76
N SER A 45 -8.63 8.82 -18.46
CA SER A 45 -7.58 9.20 -19.39
C SER A 45 -7.52 8.26 -20.58
N GLN A 46 -7.74 6.96 -20.40
CA GLN A 46 -7.79 6.00 -21.51
C GLN A 46 -8.97 6.33 -22.44
N MET A 47 -10.15 6.63 -21.89
CA MET A 47 -11.31 7.09 -22.68
C MET A 47 -11.04 8.41 -23.42
N GLN A 48 -10.25 9.33 -22.84
CA GLN A 48 -9.84 10.56 -23.53
C GLN A 48 -8.72 10.33 -24.57
N SER A 49 -7.79 9.42 -24.29
CA SER A 49 -6.63 9.10 -25.13
C SER A 49 -6.99 8.19 -26.30
N GLU A 50 -8.07 7.41 -26.24
CA GLU A 50 -8.63 6.72 -27.42
C GLU A 50 -9.13 7.72 -28.50
N GLY A 51 -9.25 9.01 -28.17
CA GLY A 51 -9.43 10.10 -29.13
C GLY A 51 -8.14 10.81 -29.57
N LYS A 52 -6.98 10.53 -28.95
CA LYS A 52 -5.69 11.17 -29.26
C LYS A 52 -4.52 10.29 -28.80
N SER A 53 -3.96 9.54 -29.75
CA SER A 53 -2.90 8.55 -29.56
C SER A 53 -1.69 9.02 -28.74
N GLY A 54 -1.29 8.18 -27.77
CA GLY A 54 0.09 7.97 -27.32
C GLY A 54 0.64 8.92 -26.25
N GLU A 55 0.94 8.39 -25.05
CA GLU A 55 2.24 8.47 -24.34
C GLU A 55 2.07 8.29 -22.81
N ALA A 56 3.02 7.54 -22.24
CA ALA A 56 3.47 7.50 -20.83
C ALA A 56 2.61 6.76 -19.77
N ALA A 57 3.01 5.52 -19.52
CA ALA A 57 2.90 4.90 -18.19
C ALA A 57 4.04 5.38 -17.28
N PRO A 58 3.74 5.80 -16.03
CA PRO A 58 4.74 5.79 -14.97
C PRO A 58 4.40 4.70 -13.94
N GLU A 59 5.22 3.64 -13.96
CA GLU A 59 5.53 2.84 -12.78
C GLU A 59 6.03 3.76 -11.66
N ALA A 60 5.38 3.72 -10.50
CA ALA A 60 5.95 4.22 -9.25
C ALA A 60 5.26 3.52 -8.08
N GLN A 61 6.04 2.62 -7.48
CA GLN A 61 5.76 1.85 -6.28
C GLN A 61 5.51 2.77 -5.07
N ALA A 62 4.56 2.38 -4.20
CA ALA A 62 4.51 2.80 -2.81
C ALA A 62 3.69 1.79 -1.99
N GLN A 63 4.25 0.60 -1.75
CA GLN A 63 3.80 -0.27 -0.66
C GLN A 63 4.49 0.21 0.62
N PRO A 64 3.77 0.67 1.66
CA PRO A 64 4.34 0.65 2.99
C PRO A 64 4.42 -0.82 3.40
N GLN A 65 5.59 -1.42 3.28
CA GLN A 65 5.91 -2.70 3.91
C GLN A 65 5.75 -2.54 5.42
N GLN A 66 4.63 -3.02 5.97
CA GLN A 66 4.55 -3.37 7.38
C GLN A 66 4.79 -4.88 7.47
N GLN A 67 6.06 -5.27 7.50
CA GLN A 67 6.44 -6.60 7.97
C GLN A 67 6.24 -6.62 9.50
N PRO A 68 5.42 -7.54 10.05
CA PRO A 68 5.59 -7.92 11.44
C PRO A 68 6.95 -8.63 11.57
N PRO A 69 7.80 -8.27 12.54
CA PRO A 69 8.90 -9.14 12.91
C PRO A 69 8.28 -10.40 13.53
N ALA A 70 8.12 -11.45 12.73
CA ALA A 70 7.88 -12.79 13.26
C ALA A 70 9.16 -13.18 14.02
N GLN A 71 9.14 -12.95 15.32
CA GLN A 71 10.12 -13.46 16.27
C GLN A 71 10.20 -14.97 16.08
N LEU A 72 11.35 -15.50 15.66
CA LEU A 72 11.63 -16.92 15.65
C LEU A 72 11.75 -17.41 17.11
N PRO A 73 10.89 -18.33 17.58
CA PRO A 73 11.16 -19.05 18.83
C PRO A 73 12.38 -19.97 18.65
N PRO A 74 13.19 -20.18 19.71
CA PRO A 74 14.50 -20.82 19.65
C PRO A 74 14.45 -22.31 19.29
N ALA A 75 15.58 -22.80 18.76
CA ALA A 75 15.85 -24.14 18.27
C ALA A 75 15.21 -25.29 19.08
N GLN A 76 14.41 -26.13 18.41
CA GLN A 76 14.10 -27.48 18.88
C GLN A 76 14.75 -28.50 17.93
N PRO A 77 15.75 -29.28 18.37
CA PRO A 77 16.26 -30.41 17.61
C PRO A 77 15.25 -31.56 17.71
N VAL A 78 14.41 -31.73 16.70
CA VAL A 78 13.56 -32.93 16.55
C VAL A 78 14.26 -33.95 15.64
N GLN A 79 15.23 -34.66 16.21
CA GLN A 79 15.45 -36.09 15.90
C GLN A 79 14.62 -36.87 16.94
N PRO A 80 13.95 -38.01 16.68
CA PRO A 80 14.25 -39.03 15.67
C PRO A 80 13.01 -39.63 14.95
N ALA A 81 13.00 -39.69 13.62
CA ALA A 81 12.07 -40.55 12.88
C ALA A 81 12.80 -41.82 12.42
N ALA A 82 12.70 -42.87 13.23
CA ALA A 82 12.90 -44.26 12.82
C ALA A 82 11.61 -45.02 13.19
N PRO A 83 11.20 -46.12 12.52
CA PRO A 83 11.59 -46.69 11.22
C PRO A 83 10.37 -46.81 10.26
N LEU A 84 10.58 -46.92 8.94
CA LEU A 84 9.56 -47.45 8.01
C LEU A 84 10.03 -48.81 7.47
N PRO A 85 9.42 -49.92 7.92
CA PRO A 85 9.58 -51.25 7.35
C PRO A 85 9.05 -51.38 5.91
N ASN A 86 9.78 -52.15 5.11
CA ASN A 86 9.36 -52.85 3.89
C ASN A 86 8.79 -52.03 2.73
N ASP A 87 9.62 -51.78 1.70
CA ASP A 87 9.16 -51.81 0.29
C ASP A 87 10.32 -51.98 -0.73
N GLN A 88 11.32 -52.85 -0.47
CA GLN A 88 12.47 -52.97 -1.39
C GLN A 88 13.11 -54.36 -1.50
N GLN A 89 12.32 -55.43 -1.45
CA GLN A 89 12.80 -56.77 -1.85
C GLN A 89 12.06 -57.28 -3.09
N LYS A 90 12.41 -56.62 -4.19
CA LYS A 90 12.27 -57.02 -5.58
C LYS A 90 12.72 -58.48 -5.79
N ALA A 91 11.86 -59.30 -6.39
CA ALA A 91 12.20 -60.52 -7.11
C ALA A 91 11.59 -60.44 -8.50
#